data_AF-A0A8E5IMJ8-F1
#
_entry.id   AF-A0A8E5IMJ8-F1
#
_cell.length_a   1.000
_cell.length_b   1.000
_cell.length_c   1.000
_cell.angle_alpha   90.00
_cell.angle_beta   90.00
_cell.angle_gamma   90.00
#
_symmetry.space_group_name_H-M   'P 1'
#
loop_
_entity.id
_entity.type
_entity.pdbx_description
1 polymer ?
#
loop_
_entity_poly.entity_id
_entity_poly.type
_entity_poly.pdbx_seq_one_letter_code
_entity_poly.pdbx_strand_id
1 'polypeptide(L)' 'MDGGFFKPLTKPGLGVDIDEARVIELSKSAPDWRNPLWRHADGSVAEW' A
#
# COMPACT_ATOMS: atom_id res chain seq x y z
N MET A 1 0.89 -16.30 12.73
CA MET A 1 -0.45 -16.42 12.14
C MET A 1 -1.04 -17.74 12.58
N ASP A 2 -2.31 -17.77 12.92
CA ASP A 2 -3.04 -18.98 13.27
C ASP A 2 -4.46 -18.88 12.69
N GLY A 3 -4.91 -19.92 11.99
CA GLY A 3 -6.23 -19.94 11.34
C GLY A 3 -6.53 -18.79 10.37
N GLY A 4 -5.52 -18.18 9.75
CA GLY A 4 -5.69 -16.99 8.89
C GLY A 4 -5.70 -15.64 9.63
N PHE A 5 -5.52 -15.65 10.96
CA PHE A 5 -5.46 -14.44 11.79
C PHE A 5 -4.03 -14.11 12.23
N PHE A 6 -3.78 -12.83 12.50
CA PHE A 6 -2.55 -12.36 13.13
C PHE A 6 -2.82 -11.81 14.53
N LYS A 7 -1.84 -11.94 15.42
CA LYS A 7 -1.90 -11.39 16.78
C LYS A 7 -1.53 -9.90 16.74
N PRO A 8 -2.05 -9.07 17.66
CA PRO A 8 -1.62 -7.68 17.78
C PRO A 8 -0.10 -7.57 17.99
N LEU A 9 0.47 -6.48 17.50
CA LEU A 9 1.85 -6.12 17.81
C LEU A 9 1.94 -5.69 19.29
N THR A 10 3.04 -6.05 19.96
CA THR A 10 3.16 -5.93 21.42
C THR A 10 3.95 -4.71 21.90
N LYS A 11 4.57 -3.96 20.98
CA LYS A 11 5.27 -2.71 21.31
C LYS A 11 4.27 -1.56 21.51
N PRO A 12 4.63 -0.51 22.28
CA PRO A 12 3.77 0.66 22.45
C PRO A 12 3.39 1.34 21.12
N GLY A 13 2.26 2.05 21.11
CA GLY A 13 1.77 2.75 19.92
C GLY A 13 1.33 1.79 18.81
N LEU A 14 1.73 2.05 17.57
CA LEU A 14 1.41 1.19 16.42
C LEU A 14 2.15 -0.15 16.43
N GLY A 15 3.17 -0.30 17.27
CA GLY A 15 3.89 -1.54 17.46
C GLY A 15 4.95 -1.87 16.39
N VAL A 16 5.30 -0.92 15.53
CA VAL A 16 6.25 -1.06 14.41
C VAL A 16 7.49 -0.18 14.61
N ASP A 17 8.65 -0.68 14.20
CA ASP A 17 9.87 0.12 14.04
C ASP A 17 10.11 0.31 12.54
N ILE A 18 10.42 1.53 12.11
CA ILE A 18 10.63 1.87 10.70
C ILE A 18 12.11 2.13 10.45
N ASP A 19 12.66 1.51 9.41
CA ASP A 19 13.96 1.91 8.83
C ASP A 19 13.75 3.15 7.96
N GLU A 20 13.86 4.32 8.58
CA GLU A 20 13.60 5.61 7.93
C GLU A 20 14.58 5.90 6.79
N ALA A 21 15.87 5.56 6.97
CA ALA A 21 16.89 5.78 5.94
C ALA A 21 16.55 5.00 4.67
N ARG A 22 16.11 3.74 4.83
CA ARG A 22 15.69 2.91 3.71
C ARG A 22 14.42 3.43 3.04
N VAL A 23 13.44 3.90 3.82
CA VAL A 23 12.21 4.51 3.28
C VAL A 23 12.52 5.75 2.44
N ILE A 24 13.38 6.64 2.95
CA ILE A 24 13.81 7.85 2.25
C ILE A 24 14.58 7.52 0.96
N GLU A 25 15.44 6.49 0.98
CA GLU A 25 16.19 6.08 -0.20
C GLU A 25 15.25 5.59 -1.31
N LEU A 26 14.32 4.69 -0.98
CA LEU A 26 13.43 4.06 -1.97
C LEU A 26 12.32 5.00 -2.46
N SER A 27 11.89 5.97 -1.64
CA SER A 27 10.87 6.95 -2.06
C SER A 27 11.33 7.84 -3.20
N LYS A 28 12.64 8.05 -3.38
CA LYS A 28 13.22 8.86 -4.46
C LYS A 28 13.01 8.29 -5.85
N SER A 29 12.78 6.98 -5.97
CA SER A 29 12.63 6.27 -7.24
C SER A 29 11.30 5.52 -7.36
N ALA A 30 10.31 5.86 -6.53
CA ALA A 30 8.98 5.31 -6.63
C ALA A 30 8.31 5.76 -7.95
N PRO A 31 7.72 4.84 -8.74
CA PRO A 31 6.90 5.22 -9.89
C PRO A 31 5.71 6.10 -9.48
N ASP A 32 5.31 7.07 -10.33
CA ASP A 32 4.05 7.80 -10.13
C ASP A 32 2.87 6.88 -10.43
N TRP A 33 2.49 6.08 -9.44
CA TRP A 33 1.43 5.10 -9.59
C TRP A 33 0.07 5.78 -9.67
N ARG A 34 -0.71 5.39 -10.68
CA ARG A 34 -2.09 5.80 -10.89
C ARG A 34 -2.95 4.57 -11.07
N ASN A 35 -4.20 4.63 -10.62
CA ASN A 35 -5.18 3.59 -10.94
C ASN A 35 -5.33 3.46 -12.46
N PRO A 36 -5.41 2.23 -13.00
CA PRO A 36 -5.73 2.03 -14.41
C PRO A 36 -7.13 2.58 -14.72
N LEU A 37 -7.25 3.32 -15.83
CA LEU A 37 -8.54 3.84 -16.28
C LEU A 37 -9.24 2.81 -17.16
N TRP A 38 -10.33 2.24 -16.64
CA TRP A 38 -11.20 1.35 -17.39
C TRP A 38 -12.34 2.12 -18.05
N ARG A 39 -12.74 1.66 -19.24
CA ARG A 39 -13.83 2.25 -20.01
C ARG A 39 -14.77 1.16 -20.49
N HIS A 40 -16.07 1.46 -20.49
CA HIS A 40 -17.07 0.63 -21.14
C HIS A 40 -16.94 0.73 -22.67
N ALA A 41 -17.64 -0.15 -23.39
CA ALA A 41 -17.58 -0.21 -24.85
C ALA A 41 -18.02 1.11 -25.54
N ASP A 42 -18.86 1.90 -24.87
CA ASP A 42 -19.32 3.23 -25.32
C ASP A 42 -18.32 4.37 -24.99
N GLY A 43 -17.19 4.05 -24.37
CA GLY A 43 -16.14 4.99 -23.99
C GLY A 43 -16.37 5.69 -22.64
N SER A 44 -17.51 5.48 -21.98
CA SER A 44 -17.76 5.99 -20.63
C SER A 44 -16.80 5.39 -19.60
N VAL A 45 -16.48 6.14 -18.55
CA VAL A 45 -15.57 5.69 -17.49
C VAL A 45 -16.25 4.61 -16.66
N ALA A 46 -15.56 3.49 -16.45
CA ALA A 46 -16.01 2.44 -15.55
C ALA A 46 -15.50 2.73 -14.13
N GLU A 47 -16.33 2.42 -13.13
CA GLU A 47 -15.92 2.42 -11.73
C GLU A 47 -14.85 1.35 -11.50
N TRP A 48 -13.91 1.65 -10.60
CA TRP A 48 -12.86 0.71 -10.21
C TRP A 48 -13.38 -0.36 -9.25
#